data_AF-A0A543Q2D9-F1
#
_entry.id   AF-A0A543Q2D9-F1
#
_cell.length_a   1.000
_cell.length_b   1.000
_cell.length_c   1.000
_cell.angle_alpha   90.00
_cell.angle_beta   90.00
_cell.angle_gamma   90.00
#
_symmetry.space_group_name_H-M   'P 1'
#
loop_
_entity.id
_entity.type
_entity.pdbx_description
1 polymer ?
#
loop_
_entity_poly.entity_id
_entity_poly.type
_entity_poly.pdbx_seq_one_letter_code
_entity_poly.pdbx_strand_id
1 'polypeptide(L)'
;MLDNRTLAFNVSTLVFWSEPQVRTTYFDCPEPMGKRSGPVPHPGLVFVWQDHGLSVFAVKGRKRPSLNTPLFKAPYMNVYAGGSICMGNVKVPKPEPGNISACEAAFFQSRFTHANHATQVQYPGGIYTLWVDLLASKANRFPEQALAPMEPVHGKQQFTMADLLSKAGDLS
;
A
#
# COMPACT_ATOMS: atom_id res chain seq x y z
N MET A 1 16.76 -16.56 9.86
CA MET A 1 16.12 -16.90 8.57
C MET A 1 15.36 -15.69 8.10
N LEU A 2 15.47 -15.30 6.83
CA LEU A 2 14.70 -14.19 6.28
C LEU A 2 13.25 -14.63 6.08
N ASP A 3 12.31 -13.77 6.47
CA ASP A 3 10.87 -13.98 6.23
C ASP A 3 10.62 -14.10 4.71
N ASN A 4 9.80 -15.07 4.29
CA ASN A 4 9.54 -15.37 2.88
C ASN A 4 8.87 -14.21 2.12
N ARG A 5 8.35 -13.20 2.83
CA ARG A 5 7.80 -11.97 2.25
C ARG A 5 8.88 -10.97 1.83
N THR A 6 10.10 -11.07 2.36
CA THR A 6 11.22 -10.16 2.08
C THR A 6 11.62 -10.18 0.60
N LEU A 7 11.47 -9.05 -0.10
CA LEU A 7 11.84 -8.87 -1.51
C LEU A 7 13.27 -8.33 -1.66
N ALA A 8 13.68 -7.44 -0.77
CA ALA A 8 15.04 -6.91 -0.67
C ALA A 8 15.28 -6.43 0.77
N PHE A 9 16.53 -6.51 1.23
CA PHE A 9 16.91 -6.05 2.56
C PHE A 9 18.37 -5.62 2.60
N ASN A 10 18.65 -4.48 3.23
CA ASN A 10 19.98 -3.99 3.56
C ASN A 10 19.96 -3.31 4.96
N VAL A 11 21.01 -2.58 5.32
CA VAL A 11 21.16 -2.00 6.68
C VAL A 11 20.05 -1.02 7.06
N SER A 12 19.48 -0.30 6.10
CA SER A 12 18.52 0.80 6.33
C SER A 12 17.21 0.66 5.55
N THR A 13 17.09 -0.36 4.69
CA THR A 13 15.92 -0.57 3.83
C THR A 13 15.44 -2.02 3.90
N LEU A 14 14.15 -2.20 4.13
CA LEU A 14 13.43 -3.47 3.97
C LEU A 14 12.29 -3.29 2.96
N VAL A 15 12.30 -4.10 1.91
CA VAL A 15 11.21 -4.20 0.94
C VAL A 15 10.52 -5.53 1.12
N PHE A 16 9.21 -5.55 1.33
CA PHE A 16 8.47 -6.80 1.53
C PHE A 16 7.11 -6.82 0.83
N TRP A 17 6.65 -8.02 0.52
CA TRP A 17 5.38 -8.29 -0.13
C TRP A 17 4.31 -8.73 0.86
N SER A 18 3.15 -8.08 0.82
CA SER A 18 1.91 -8.57 1.41
C SER A 18 1.02 -9.11 0.31
N GLU A 19 0.62 -10.38 0.42
CA GLU A 19 -0.32 -10.98 -0.53
C GLU A 19 -1.72 -10.33 -0.45
N PRO A 20 -2.52 -10.38 -1.54
CA PRO A 20 -3.90 -9.92 -1.51
C PRO A 20 -4.72 -10.75 -0.52
N GLN A 21 -5.37 -10.07 0.42
CA GLN A 21 -6.13 -10.75 1.47
C GLN A 21 -7.25 -9.87 2.02
N VAL A 22 -8.22 -10.50 2.68
CA VAL A 22 -9.29 -9.80 3.39
C VAL A 22 -8.79 -9.40 4.76
N ARG A 23 -8.92 -8.11 5.12
CA ARG A 23 -8.52 -7.58 6.43
C ARG A 23 -9.61 -6.70 6.98
N THR A 24 -9.75 -6.68 8.30
CA THR A 24 -10.59 -5.68 8.97
C THR A 24 -9.94 -4.31 8.82
N THR A 25 -10.64 -3.40 8.16
CA THR A 25 -10.20 -2.02 7.96
C THR A 25 -11.07 -1.08 8.76
N TYR A 26 -10.47 -0.01 9.30
CA TYR A 26 -11.14 0.98 10.15
C TYR A 26 -11.10 2.36 9.49
N PHE A 27 -12.28 2.97 9.38
CA PHE A 27 -12.48 4.31 8.86
C PHE A 27 -13.05 5.23 9.93
N ASP A 28 -12.58 6.47 9.93
CA ASP A 28 -13.03 7.55 10.79
C ASP A 28 -13.01 8.86 10.00
N CYS A 29 -13.77 8.87 8.91
CA CYS A 29 -13.75 9.92 7.91
C CYS A 29 -14.95 10.87 8.10
N PRO A 30 -14.92 12.08 7.52
CA PRO A 30 -16.12 12.88 7.33
C PRO A 30 -17.22 12.08 6.59
N GLU A 31 -18.48 12.48 6.78
CA GLU A 31 -19.59 11.97 5.98
C GLU A 31 -19.33 12.21 4.48
N PRO A 32 -19.76 11.30 3.58
CA PRO A 32 -20.67 10.17 3.81
C PRO A 32 -19.99 8.85 4.22
N MET A 33 -18.67 8.82 4.40
CA MET A 33 -17.96 7.59 4.80
C MET A 33 -18.14 7.33 6.29
N GLY A 34 -18.02 8.38 7.12
CA GLY A 34 -18.26 8.30 8.55
C GLY A 34 -17.33 7.29 9.26
N LYS A 35 -17.75 6.89 10.46
CA LYS A 35 -17.07 5.87 11.26
C LYS A 35 -17.58 4.48 10.91
N ARG A 36 -16.77 3.71 10.18
CA ARG A 36 -17.13 2.35 9.72
C ARG A 36 -15.95 1.41 9.85
N SER A 37 -16.22 0.11 9.98
CA SER A 37 -15.19 -0.91 9.95
C SER A 37 -15.75 -2.25 9.52
N GLY A 38 -14.91 -3.08 8.90
CA GLY A 38 -15.31 -4.42 8.51
C GLY A 38 -14.25 -5.13 7.69
N PRO A 39 -14.43 -6.44 7.46
CA PRO A 39 -13.57 -7.21 6.58
C PRO A 39 -13.75 -6.76 5.12
N VAL A 40 -12.67 -6.32 4.49
CA VAL A 40 -12.65 -5.92 3.07
C VAL A 40 -11.45 -6.51 2.37
N PRO A 41 -11.54 -6.84 1.07
CA PRO A 41 -10.40 -7.36 0.33
C PRO A 41 -9.41 -6.24 0.03
N HIS A 42 -8.12 -6.56 0.10
CA HIS A 42 -7.02 -5.68 -0.28
C HIS A 42 -6.29 -6.23 -1.51
N PRO A 43 -5.72 -5.36 -2.37
CA PRO A 43 -4.83 -5.81 -3.43
C PRO A 43 -3.52 -6.36 -2.84
N GLY A 44 -2.67 -6.94 -3.67
CA GLY A 44 -1.31 -7.25 -3.25
C GLY A 44 -0.58 -5.93 -2.99
N LEU A 45 0.29 -5.89 -1.98
CA LEU A 45 1.02 -4.69 -1.60
C LEU A 45 2.51 -4.95 -1.54
N VAL A 46 3.28 -3.93 -1.90
CA VAL A 46 4.73 -3.88 -1.71
C VAL A 46 5.02 -2.72 -0.79
N PHE A 47 5.60 -3.02 0.36
CA PHE A 47 6.03 -2.03 1.33
C PHE A 47 7.52 -1.77 1.17
N VAL A 48 7.92 -0.50 1.26
CA VAL A 48 9.30 -0.07 1.41
C VAL A 48 9.40 0.61 2.76
N TRP A 49 10.24 0.05 3.61
CA TRP A 49 10.47 0.54 4.96
C TRP A 49 11.91 0.98 5.11
N GLN A 50 12.08 2.26 5.40
CA GLN A 50 13.38 2.90 5.59
C GLN A 50 13.41 3.67 6.91
N ASP A 51 14.60 4.02 7.38
CA ASP A 51 14.78 4.78 8.62
C ASP A 51 14.01 6.13 8.63
N HIS A 52 13.78 6.71 7.45
CA HIS A 52 13.11 8.00 7.27
C HIS A 52 11.63 7.88 6.88
N GLY A 53 11.06 6.67 6.77
CA GLY A 53 9.63 6.52 6.50
C GLY A 53 9.19 5.19 5.88
N LEU A 54 7.89 5.13 5.62
CA LEU A 54 7.23 4.00 4.97
C LEU A 54 6.62 4.44 3.64
N SER A 55 6.74 3.59 2.63
CA SER A 55 5.98 3.69 1.39
C SER A 55 5.27 2.39 1.07
N VAL A 56 4.15 2.46 0.36
CA VAL A 56 3.37 1.30 -0.06
C VAL A 56 2.86 1.48 -1.49
N PHE A 57 2.95 0.41 -2.26
CA PHE A 57 2.51 0.32 -3.64
C PHE A 57 1.58 -0.87 -3.81
N ALA A 58 0.62 -0.79 -4.73
CA ALA A 58 -0.25 -1.91 -5.06
C ALA A 58 0.29 -2.70 -6.26
N VAL A 59 0.05 -4.00 -6.24
CA VAL A 59 0.29 -4.92 -7.37
C VAL A 59 -0.99 -5.63 -7.74
N LYS A 60 -1.15 -5.88 -9.03
CA LYS A 60 -2.25 -6.70 -9.59
C LYS A 60 -1.90 -8.17 -9.51
N GLY A 61 -2.90 -9.02 -9.31
CA GLY A 61 -2.77 -10.46 -9.18
C GLY A 61 -2.34 -10.92 -7.79
N ARG A 62 -2.24 -12.25 -7.66
CA ARG A 62 -1.92 -12.96 -6.40
C ARG A 62 -0.49 -13.48 -6.32
N LYS A 63 0.28 -13.34 -7.39
CA LYS A 63 1.65 -13.84 -7.43
C LYS A 63 2.58 -12.86 -6.74
N ARG A 64 3.61 -13.40 -6.08
CA ARG A 64 4.73 -12.62 -5.59
C ARG A 64 5.32 -11.79 -6.75
N PRO A 65 5.51 -10.47 -6.57
CA PRO A 65 5.94 -9.62 -7.67
C PRO A 65 7.38 -9.95 -8.10
N SER A 66 7.61 -10.00 -9.41
CA SER A 66 8.91 -10.08 -10.04
C SER A 66 9.42 -8.69 -10.43
N LEU A 67 10.68 -8.57 -10.87
CA LEU A 67 11.29 -7.29 -11.27
C LEU A 67 10.48 -6.53 -12.34
N ASN A 68 9.80 -7.23 -13.24
CA ASN A 68 8.99 -6.64 -14.29
C ASN A 68 7.54 -6.37 -13.87
N THR A 69 7.17 -6.68 -12.62
CA THR A 69 5.80 -6.47 -12.15
C THR A 69 5.50 -4.98 -12.06
N PRO A 70 4.44 -4.50 -12.73
CA PRO A 70 4.08 -3.11 -12.64
C PRO A 70 3.47 -2.74 -11.30
N LEU A 71 3.76 -1.52 -10.86
CA LEU A 71 3.29 -0.96 -9.60
C LEU A 71 2.21 0.10 -9.82
N PHE A 72 1.29 0.16 -8.87
CA PHE A 72 0.13 1.03 -8.87
C PHE A 72 0.09 1.85 -7.58
N LYS A 73 -0.64 2.97 -7.62
CA LYS A 73 -0.94 3.76 -6.42
C LYS A 73 -1.72 2.87 -5.44
N ALA A 74 -1.25 2.80 -4.19
CA ALA A 74 -1.96 2.04 -3.18
C ALA A 74 -3.28 2.76 -2.82
N PRO A 75 -4.42 2.05 -2.73
CA PRO A 75 -5.74 2.67 -2.65
C PRO A 75 -6.11 3.12 -1.23
N TYR A 76 -5.17 3.69 -0.47
CA TYR A 76 -5.35 4.05 0.94
C TYR A 76 -5.32 5.54 1.17
N MET A 77 -6.26 6.01 1.98
CA MET A 77 -6.47 7.43 2.26
C MET A 77 -5.24 8.11 2.88
N ASN A 78 -4.44 7.38 3.67
CA ASN A 78 -3.22 7.92 4.29
C ASN A 78 -1.97 7.82 3.39
N VAL A 79 -2.11 7.46 2.11
CA VAL A 79 -0.98 7.36 1.17
C VAL A 79 -0.93 8.61 0.28
N TYR A 80 0.26 9.09 -0.06
CA TYR A 80 0.45 10.19 -1.02
C TYR A 80 0.65 9.66 -2.44
N ALA A 81 0.61 10.54 -3.45
CA ALA A 81 0.72 10.16 -4.86
C ALA A 81 1.99 9.36 -5.19
N GLY A 82 3.10 9.64 -4.50
CA GLY A 82 4.38 8.94 -4.64
C GLY A 82 4.50 7.62 -3.87
N GLY A 83 3.46 7.21 -3.14
CA GLY A 83 3.44 5.96 -2.36
C GLY A 83 3.83 6.13 -0.88
N SER A 84 4.33 7.28 -0.45
CA SER A 84 4.68 7.52 0.96
C SER A 84 3.42 7.47 1.85
N ILE A 85 3.57 6.90 3.05
CA ILE A 85 2.50 6.78 4.03
C ILE A 85 2.59 7.93 5.03
N CYS A 86 1.49 8.62 5.27
CA CYS A 86 1.33 9.52 6.40
C CYS A 86 1.10 8.69 7.67
N MET A 87 2.12 8.61 8.51
CA MET A 87 2.10 7.90 9.79
C MET A 87 1.68 8.79 10.97
N GLY A 88 1.38 10.07 10.72
CA GLY A 88 1.18 11.06 11.79
C GLY A 88 2.41 11.15 12.70
N ASN A 89 2.20 11.12 14.01
CA ASN A 89 3.28 11.19 15.02
C ASN A 89 3.86 9.81 15.40
N VAL A 90 3.52 8.74 14.66
CA VAL A 90 4.02 7.40 14.95
C VAL A 90 5.51 7.32 14.61
N LYS A 91 6.33 6.96 15.62
CA LYS A 91 7.74 6.63 15.39
C LYS A 91 7.82 5.29 14.66
N VAL A 92 8.44 5.30 13.49
CA VAL A 92 8.67 4.09 12.71
C VAL A 92 9.89 3.37 13.31
N PRO A 93 9.81 2.08 13.66
CA PRO A 93 10.97 1.32 14.12
C PRO A 93 12.01 1.14 13.00
N LYS A 94 13.20 0.64 13.36
CA LYS A 94 14.19 0.21 12.36
C LYS A 94 13.62 -0.95 11.52
N PRO A 95 13.79 -0.94 10.19
CA PRO A 95 13.37 -2.05 9.35
C PRO A 95 14.19 -3.31 9.68
N GLU A 96 13.50 -4.41 10.02
CA GLU A 96 14.15 -5.70 10.26
C GLU A 96 13.33 -6.84 9.64
N PRO A 97 13.94 -7.83 8.98
CA PRO A 97 13.17 -8.93 8.37
C PRO A 97 12.32 -9.70 9.39
N GLY A 98 12.71 -9.69 10.67
CA GLY A 98 11.97 -10.33 11.76
C GLY A 98 10.72 -9.59 12.22
N ASN A 99 10.50 -8.33 11.82
CA ASN A 99 9.39 -7.50 12.31
C ASN A 99 8.33 -7.14 11.25
N ILE A 100 8.36 -7.79 10.07
CA ILE A 100 7.41 -7.55 8.97
C ILE A 100 5.95 -7.63 9.43
N SER A 101 5.58 -8.68 10.18
CA SER A 101 4.20 -8.84 10.66
C SER A 101 3.74 -7.69 11.56
N ALA A 102 4.63 -7.16 12.41
CA ALA A 102 4.31 -6.05 13.30
C ALA A 102 4.12 -4.75 12.52
N CYS A 103 4.97 -4.49 11.52
CA CYS A 103 4.82 -3.33 10.64
C CYS A 103 3.55 -3.37 9.80
N GLU A 104 3.27 -4.54 9.21
CA GLU A 104 2.07 -4.75 8.43
C GLU A 104 0.81 -4.55 9.31
N ALA A 105 0.80 -5.12 10.52
CA ALA A 105 -0.28 -4.91 11.47
C ALA A 105 -0.45 -3.43 11.83
N ALA A 106 0.64 -2.71 12.10
CA ALA A 106 0.58 -1.27 12.42
C ALA A 106 -0.03 -0.46 11.27
N PHE A 107 0.30 -0.77 10.02
CA PHE A 107 -0.31 -0.13 8.85
C PHE A 107 -1.82 -0.37 8.78
N PHE A 108 -2.28 -1.63 8.89
CA PHE A 108 -3.71 -1.95 8.77
C PHE A 108 -4.54 -1.59 10.02
N GLN A 109 -3.92 -1.44 11.17
CA GLN A 109 -4.56 -0.95 12.39
C GLN A 109 -4.67 0.58 12.41
N SER A 110 -3.96 1.29 11.53
CA SER A 110 -4.13 2.74 11.41
C SER A 110 -5.56 3.06 10.95
N ARG A 111 -6.25 3.95 11.69
CA ARG A 111 -7.58 4.42 11.31
C ARG A 111 -7.42 5.38 10.14
N PHE A 112 -8.10 5.12 9.03
CA PHE A 112 -8.12 6.05 7.90
C PHE A 112 -9.06 7.22 8.23
N THR A 113 -8.49 8.41 8.43
CA THR A 113 -9.24 9.59 8.90
C THR A 113 -9.60 10.58 7.80
N HIS A 114 -8.77 10.72 6.77
CA HIS A 114 -9.01 11.57 5.61
C HIS A 114 -8.14 11.12 4.45
N ALA A 115 -8.59 11.36 3.22
CA ALA A 115 -7.79 11.16 2.03
C ALA A 115 -6.75 12.27 1.88
N ASN A 116 -5.47 11.91 1.93
CA ASN A 116 -4.33 12.79 1.70
C ASN A 116 -4.23 13.27 0.24
N HIS A 117 -4.82 12.54 -0.69
CA HIS A 117 -4.80 12.87 -2.10
C HIS A 117 -6.08 12.37 -2.79
N ALA A 118 -6.69 13.23 -3.61
CA ALA A 118 -7.94 12.90 -4.30
C ALA A 118 -7.77 11.78 -5.36
N THR A 119 -6.59 11.67 -5.97
CA THR A 119 -6.34 10.80 -7.13
C THR A 119 -5.47 9.60 -6.77
N GLN A 120 -6.07 8.59 -6.15
CA GLN A 120 -5.38 7.32 -5.80
C GLN A 120 -6.03 6.09 -6.44
N VAL A 121 -7.24 6.23 -7.00
CA VAL A 121 -8.00 5.12 -7.57
C VAL A 121 -8.68 5.52 -8.87
N GLN A 122 -8.95 4.53 -9.72
CA GLN A 122 -9.79 4.62 -10.93
C GLN A 122 -11.15 4.00 -10.63
N TYR A 123 -11.92 4.63 -9.74
CA TYR A 123 -13.22 4.11 -9.32
C TYR A 123 -14.28 5.22 -9.42
N PRO A 124 -15.47 4.96 -9.99
CA PRO A 124 -16.55 5.94 -10.01
C PRO A 124 -16.90 6.44 -8.61
N GLY A 125 -16.92 7.76 -8.40
CA GLY A 125 -17.10 8.36 -7.07
C GLY A 125 -15.83 8.41 -6.19
N GLY A 126 -14.70 7.89 -6.68
CA GLY A 126 -13.40 8.01 -6.04
C GLY A 126 -13.17 7.03 -4.89
N ILE A 127 -12.15 7.33 -4.07
CA ILE A 127 -11.66 6.43 -3.01
C ILE A 127 -12.69 6.17 -1.92
N TYR A 128 -13.51 7.16 -1.56
CA TYR A 128 -14.56 6.97 -0.55
C TYR A 128 -15.61 5.98 -1.03
N THR A 129 -16.13 6.15 -2.25
CA THR A 129 -17.12 5.23 -2.83
C THR A 129 -16.57 3.82 -2.97
N LEU A 130 -15.30 3.65 -3.40
CA LEU A 130 -14.65 2.34 -3.44
C LEU A 130 -14.73 1.62 -2.08
N TRP A 131 -14.35 2.30 -0.99
CA TRP A 131 -14.33 1.68 0.33
C TRP A 131 -15.73 1.44 0.90
N VAL A 132 -16.69 2.33 0.62
CA VAL A 132 -18.12 2.11 0.96
C VAL A 132 -18.64 0.85 0.28
N ASP A 133 -18.41 0.71 -1.02
CA ASP A 133 -18.89 -0.43 -1.81
C ASP A 133 -18.21 -1.74 -1.39
N LEU A 134 -16.91 -1.71 -1.08
CA LEU A 134 -16.19 -2.88 -0.58
C LEU A 134 -16.73 -3.36 0.77
N LEU A 135 -17.04 -2.43 1.69
CA LEU A 135 -17.67 -2.76 2.96
C LEU A 135 -19.08 -3.36 2.78
N ALA A 136 -19.83 -2.89 1.79
CA ALA A 136 -21.20 -3.35 1.53
C ALA A 136 -21.25 -4.70 0.77
N SER A 137 -20.32 -4.93 -0.16
CA SER A 137 -20.38 -6.02 -1.15
C SER A 137 -20.01 -7.41 -0.63
N LYS A 138 -19.47 -7.53 0.59
CA LYS A 138 -18.89 -8.79 1.13
C LYS A 138 -17.90 -9.46 0.16
N ALA A 139 -17.28 -8.70 -0.74
CA ALA A 139 -16.38 -9.22 -1.76
C ALA A 139 -15.15 -9.87 -1.11
N ASN A 140 -14.65 -10.97 -1.70
CA ASN A 140 -13.42 -11.63 -1.27
C ASN A 140 -12.22 -11.32 -2.18
N ARG A 141 -12.40 -10.42 -3.16
CA ARG A 141 -11.39 -9.98 -4.12
C ARG A 141 -11.47 -8.48 -4.32
N PHE A 142 -10.31 -7.83 -4.36
CA PHE A 142 -10.22 -6.41 -4.64
C PHE A 142 -10.45 -6.15 -6.15
N PRO A 143 -11.21 -5.11 -6.53
CA PRO A 143 -11.43 -4.75 -7.93
C PRO A 143 -10.16 -4.11 -8.50
N GLU A 144 -9.27 -4.92 -9.07
CA GLU A 144 -7.96 -4.45 -9.56
C GLU A 144 -8.04 -3.37 -10.66
N GLN A 145 -9.18 -3.21 -11.34
CA GLN A 145 -9.38 -2.09 -12.27
C GLN A 145 -9.42 -0.74 -11.55
N ALA A 146 -9.73 -0.72 -10.26
CA ALA A 146 -9.71 0.49 -9.44
C ALA A 146 -8.29 1.00 -9.14
N LEU A 147 -7.23 0.22 -9.42
CA LEU A 147 -5.86 0.64 -9.17
C LEU A 147 -5.38 1.63 -10.23
N ALA A 148 -5.08 2.85 -9.80
CA ALA A 148 -4.51 3.88 -10.65
C ALA A 148 -3.01 3.61 -10.90
N PRO A 149 -2.50 3.81 -12.13
CA PRO A 149 -1.08 3.66 -12.41
C PRO A 149 -0.28 4.68 -11.61
N MET A 150 0.94 4.29 -11.25
CA MET A 150 1.96 5.25 -10.81
C MET A 150 2.28 6.20 -11.96
N GLU A 151 2.63 7.44 -11.66
CA GLU A 151 3.11 8.35 -12.69
C GLU A 151 4.40 7.78 -13.29
N PRO A 152 4.53 7.79 -14.63
CA PRO A 152 5.71 7.25 -15.26
C PRO A 152 6.94 8.07 -14.88
N VAL A 153 8.04 7.39 -14.56
CA VAL A 153 9.36 8.02 -14.53
C VAL A 153 9.70 8.41 -15.98
N HIS A 154 10.20 9.63 -16.19
CA HIS A 154 10.49 10.19 -17.52
C HIS A 154 11.02 9.14 -18.51
N GLY A 155 10.31 8.96 -19.63
CA GLY A 155 10.68 8.04 -20.70
C GLY A 155 10.23 6.57 -20.54
N LYS A 156 9.62 6.17 -19.41
CA LYS A 156 9.05 4.83 -19.22
C LYS A 156 7.54 4.80 -19.41
N GLN A 157 7.00 3.68 -19.89
CA GLN A 157 5.55 3.47 -20.00
C GLN A 157 4.89 3.19 -18.65
N GLN A 158 5.60 2.57 -17.69
CA GLN A 158 5.07 2.22 -16.38
C GLN A 158 6.18 2.03 -15.34
N PHE A 159 5.89 2.38 -14.08
CA PHE A 159 6.79 2.13 -12.94
C PHE A 159 6.69 0.67 -12.48
N THR A 160 7.82 0.01 -12.27
CA THR A 160 7.93 -1.42 -11.98
C THR A 160 8.68 -1.71 -10.67
N MET A 161 8.69 -2.97 -10.24
CA MET A 161 9.51 -3.43 -9.12
C MET A 161 11.00 -3.15 -9.30
N ALA A 162 11.56 -3.30 -10.51
CA ALA A 162 12.95 -2.98 -10.77
C ALA A 162 13.25 -1.50 -10.50
N ASP A 163 12.35 -0.61 -10.92
CA ASP A 163 12.45 0.83 -10.67
C ASP A 163 12.39 1.15 -9.18
N LEU A 164 11.47 0.49 -8.46
CA LEU A 164 11.34 0.63 -7.03
C LEU A 164 12.61 0.19 -6.29
N LEU A 165 13.18 -0.96 -6.65
CA LEU A 165 14.37 -1.48 -6.00
C LEU A 165 15.61 -0.64 -6.29
N SER A 166 15.75 -0.11 -7.52
CA SER A 166 16.82 0.86 -7.84
C SER A 166 16.69 2.09 -6.95
N LYS A 167 15.50 2.70 -6.92
CA LYS A 167 15.24 3.90 -6.11
C LYS A 167 15.44 3.66 -4.61
N ALA A 168 15.02 2.50 -4.10
CA ALA A 168 15.17 2.16 -2.69
C ALA A 168 16.64 1.85 -2.30
N GLY A 169 17.46 1.45 -3.29
CA GLY A 169 18.90 1.26 -3.13
C GLY A 169 19.70 2.57 -3.19
N ASP A 170 19.24 3.56 -3.96
CA ASP A 170 19.92 4.85 -4.17
C ASP A 170 19.68 5.89 -3.04
N LEU A 171 18.99 5.52 -1.95
CA LEU A 171 18.68 6.40 -0.81
C LEU A 171 19.69 6.29 0.35
N SER A 172 20.93 5.86 0.06
CA SER A 172 22.06 5.83 1.00
C SER A 172 22.91 7.09 0.92
#